data_AF-A9DX56-F1
#
_entry.id   AF-A9DX56-F1
#
_cell.length_a   1.000
_cell.length_b   1.000
_cell.length_c   1.000
_cell.angle_alpha   90.00
_cell.angle_beta   90.00
_cell.angle_gamma   90.00
#
_symmetry.space_group_name_H-M   'P 1'
#
loop_
_entity.id
_entity.type
_entity.pdbx_description
1 polymer ?
#
loop_
_entity_poly.entity_id
_entity_poly.type
_entity_poly.pdbx_seq_one_letter_code
_entity_poly.pdbx_strand_id
1 'polypeptide(L)'
;MILQEKFKKLVEQLNENQYVIIEKIAIGEATDDALVGVILNVINYKIPEIIVNFYNEVSYVKIYWKCNLVENNQITKYSKEDEQVYGDINILDLAEMTAFDEKLLSEYWTRNMEAEELEDVKNFRYFNKHDEYLRLGFLVEDDIMSDEIYYIQEGTTGFAKAPFSFEEYLDTIFKFKGFLGFEYNMLYPETESNERMQHYIKEIFGE
;
A
#
# COMPACT_ATOMS: atom_id res chain seq x y z
N MET A 1 -13.56 -9.27 -13.07
CA MET A 1 -13.03 -8.00 -13.59
C MET A 1 -11.55 -8.06 -13.36
N ILE A 2 -10.76 -7.93 -14.42
CA ILE A 2 -9.30 -8.02 -14.33
C ILE A 2 -8.82 -6.85 -13.46
N LEU A 3 -7.80 -7.03 -12.63
CA LEU A 3 -7.31 -6.04 -11.68
C LEU A 3 -6.92 -4.72 -12.37
N GLN A 4 -6.35 -4.80 -13.57
CA GLN A 4 -6.08 -3.63 -14.41
C GLN A 4 -7.35 -2.84 -14.74
N GLU A 5 -8.47 -3.50 -14.99
CA GLU A 5 -9.78 -2.85 -15.19
C GLU A 5 -10.30 -2.23 -13.90
N LYS A 6 -10.09 -2.86 -12.73
CA LYS A 6 -10.44 -2.27 -11.42
C LYS A 6 -9.70 -0.93 -11.22
N PHE A 7 -8.39 -0.88 -11.48
CA PHE A 7 -7.62 0.35 -11.37
C PHE A 7 -8.00 1.41 -12.40
N LYS A 8 -8.28 1.01 -13.65
CA LYS A 8 -8.81 1.95 -14.67
C LYS A 8 -10.13 2.58 -14.22
N LYS A 9 -11.07 1.79 -13.70
CA LYS A 9 -12.33 2.30 -13.15
C LYS A 9 -12.14 3.21 -11.94
N LEU A 10 -11.19 2.89 -11.05
CA LEU A 10 -10.84 3.79 -9.95
C LEU A 10 -10.36 5.14 -10.48
N VAL A 11 -9.48 5.15 -11.48
CA VAL A 11 -9.00 6.38 -12.12
C VAL A 11 -10.14 7.14 -12.80
N GLU A 12 -11.07 6.47 -13.46
CA GLU A 12 -12.28 7.10 -14.02
C GLU A 12 -13.11 7.77 -12.93
N GLN A 13 -13.40 7.06 -11.82
CA GLN A 13 -14.13 7.61 -10.67
C GLN A 13 -13.43 8.84 -10.08
N LEU A 14 -12.10 8.81 -9.94
CA LEU A 14 -11.32 9.94 -9.45
C LEU A 14 -11.36 11.14 -10.41
N ASN A 15 -11.32 10.91 -11.73
CA ASN A 15 -11.38 11.98 -12.73
C ASN A 15 -12.77 12.62 -12.86
N GLU A 16 -13.84 11.84 -12.66
CA GLU A 16 -15.21 12.33 -12.71
C GLU A 16 -15.62 13.07 -11.43
N ASN A 17 -14.85 12.93 -10.35
CA ASN A 17 -15.11 13.60 -9.08
C ASN A 17 -14.67 15.07 -9.11
N GLN A 18 -15.64 15.99 -9.01
CA GLN A 18 -15.39 17.43 -9.06
C GLN A 18 -14.49 17.98 -7.93
N TYR A 19 -14.36 17.27 -6.81
CA TYR A 19 -13.58 17.70 -5.65
C TYR A 19 -12.13 17.20 -5.68
N VAL A 20 -11.86 16.17 -6.50
CA VAL A 20 -10.58 15.48 -6.53
C VAL A 20 -9.70 16.06 -7.64
N ILE A 21 -8.46 16.38 -7.26
CA ILE A 21 -7.40 16.73 -8.20
C ILE A 21 -6.39 15.60 -8.18
N ILE A 22 -6.17 14.98 -9.34
CA ILE A 22 -5.18 13.93 -9.48
C ILE A 22 -3.82 14.57 -9.79
N GLU A 23 -2.81 14.33 -8.96
CA GLU A 23 -1.46 14.86 -9.21
C GLU A 23 -0.57 13.87 -9.94
N LYS A 24 -0.79 12.56 -9.75
CA LYS A 24 0.01 11.51 -10.38
C LYS A 24 -0.82 10.27 -10.66
N ILE A 25 -0.67 9.73 -11.88
CA ILE A 25 -1.15 8.39 -12.24
C ILE A 25 -0.06 7.71 -13.04
N ALA A 26 0.33 6.52 -12.60
CA ALA A 26 1.06 5.56 -13.39
C ALA A 26 0.60 4.16 -12.97
N ILE A 27 -0.08 3.47 -13.87
CA ILE A 27 -0.48 2.06 -13.70
C ILE A 27 0.32 1.29 -14.74
N GLY A 28 1.22 0.44 -14.27
CA GLY A 28 2.00 -0.40 -15.15
C GLY A 28 1.11 -1.42 -15.85
N GLU A 29 1.39 -1.67 -17.13
CA GLU A 29 0.74 -2.77 -17.85
C GLU A 29 1.13 -4.11 -17.21
N ALA A 30 0.37 -5.16 -17.50
CA ALA A 30 0.74 -6.53 -17.15
C ALA A 30 2.23 -6.76 -17.47
N THR A 31 2.98 -7.27 -16.50
CA THR A 31 4.39 -7.61 -16.73
C THR A 31 4.43 -8.72 -17.77
N ASP A 32 5.31 -8.63 -18.77
CA ASP A 32 5.54 -9.74 -19.71
C ASP A 32 5.85 -11.00 -18.91
N ASP A 33 5.12 -12.11 -19.16
CA ASP A 33 5.32 -13.41 -18.49
C ASP A 33 6.81 -13.83 -18.53
N ALA A 34 7.53 -13.47 -19.60
CA ALA A 34 8.96 -13.73 -19.73
C ALA A 34 9.79 -12.90 -18.73
N LEU A 35 9.42 -11.65 -18.46
CA LEU A 35 10.11 -10.78 -17.50
C LEU A 35 9.81 -11.21 -16.06
N VAL A 36 8.57 -11.62 -15.75
CA VAL A 36 8.24 -12.25 -14.47
C VAL A 36 9.09 -13.49 -14.27
N GLY A 37 9.17 -14.37 -15.29
CA GLY A 37 10.04 -15.54 -15.27
C GLY A 37 11.51 -15.20 -15.05
N VAL A 38 12.03 -14.13 -15.64
CA VAL A 38 13.42 -13.68 -15.42
C VAL A 38 13.63 -13.25 -13.97
N ILE A 39 12.73 -12.44 -13.40
CA ILE A 39 12.85 -11.99 -12.00
C ILE A 39 12.78 -13.19 -11.05
N LEU A 40 11.80 -14.08 -11.26
CA LEU A 40 11.63 -15.30 -10.47
C LEU A 40 12.82 -16.26 -10.55
N ASN A 41 13.58 -16.25 -11.65
CA ASN A 41 14.79 -17.07 -11.80
C ASN A 41 16.03 -16.46 -11.12
N VAL A 42 16.01 -15.15 -10.83
CA VAL A 42 17.13 -14.42 -10.22
C VAL A 42 17.03 -14.44 -8.70
N ILE A 43 15.82 -14.49 -8.16
CA ILE A 43 15.59 -14.63 -6.72
C ILE A 43 15.84 -16.08 -6.28
N ASN A 44 16.32 -16.25 -5.04
CA ASN A 44 16.61 -17.55 -4.45
C ASN A 44 15.44 -18.13 -3.64
N TYR A 45 14.24 -17.55 -3.73
CA TYR A 45 13.07 -17.95 -2.97
C TYR A 45 11.82 -18.03 -3.86
N LYS A 46 10.82 -18.79 -3.42
CA LYS A 46 9.52 -18.93 -4.10
C LYS A 46 8.55 -17.83 -3.69
N ILE A 47 7.76 -17.35 -4.64
CA ILE A 47 6.70 -16.36 -4.41
C ILE A 47 5.32 -17.05 -4.48
N PRO A 48 4.40 -16.77 -3.54
CA PRO A 48 3.02 -17.23 -3.59
C PRO A 48 2.32 -16.89 -4.92
N GLU A 49 1.50 -17.82 -5.41
CA GLU A 49 0.78 -17.68 -6.69
C GLU A 49 -0.10 -16.42 -6.73
N ILE A 50 -0.70 -16.05 -5.59
CA ILE A 50 -1.54 -14.86 -5.46
C ILE A 50 -0.79 -13.55 -5.78
N ILE A 51 0.48 -13.46 -5.36
CA ILE A 51 1.35 -12.31 -5.62
C ILE A 51 1.80 -12.34 -7.08
N VAL A 52 2.16 -13.52 -7.61
CA VAL A 52 2.50 -13.67 -9.03
C VAL A 52 1.33 -13.27 -9.94
N ASN A 53 0.11 -13.70 -9.61
CA ASN A 53 -1.11 -13.35 -10.34
C ASN A 53 -1.36 -11.84 -10.34
N PHE A 54 -1.14 -11.15 -9.22
CA PHE A 54 -1.19 -9.69 -9.19
C PHE A 54 -0.25 -9.07 -10.24
N TYR A 55 1.02 -9.46 -10.27
CA TYR A 55 2.02 -8.87 -11.17
C TYR A 55 1.88 -9.28 -12.64
N ASN A 56 1.20 -10.39 -12.91
CA ASN A 56 0.77 -10.78 -14.25
C ASN A 56 -0.39 -9.92 -14.76
N GLU A 57 -1.21 -9.33 -13.88
CA GLU A 57 -2.31 -8.45 -14.28
C GLU A 57 -1.91 -6.96 -14.28
N VAL A 58 -1.08 -6.54 -13.32
CA VAL A 58 -0.65 -5.15 -13.13
C VAL A 58 0.79 -5.14 -12.60
N SER A 59 1.74 -4.57 -13.36
CA SER A 59 3.14 -4.56 -12.93
C SER A 59 3.44 -3.65 -11.74
N TYR A 60 2.79 -2.49 -11.64
CA TYR A 60 2.92 -1.55 -10.52
C TYR A 60 1.75 -0.56 -10.50
N VAL A 61 1.54 0.13 -9.37
CA VAL A 61 0.52 1.18 -9.25
C VAL A 61 1.05 2.38 -8.47
N LYS A 62 0.96 3.57 -9.07
CA LYS A 62 1.29 4.86 -8.44
C LYS A 62 0.18 5.85 -8.74
N ILE A 63 -0.74 6.06 -7.80
CA ILE A 63 -1.84 7.02 -7.91
C ILE A 63 -1.77 7.97 -6.71
N TYR A 64 -1.72 9.27 -6.98
CA TYR A 64 -1.80 10.29 -5.94
C TYR A 64 -2.87 11.32 -6.30
N TRP A 65 -3.77 11.57 -5.37
CA TRP A 65 -4.82 12.58 -5.51
C TRP A 65 -4.96 13.41 -4.25
N LYS A 66 -5.53 14.60 -4.41
CA LYS A 66 -5.83 15.51 -3.31
C LYS A 66 -7.23 16.11 -3.44
N CYS A 67 -7.82 16.51 -2.33
CA CYS A 67 -9.03 17.30 -2.26
C CYS A 67 -8.82 18.47 -1.30
N ASN A 68 -8.93 19.69 -1.83
CA ASN A 68 -8.82 20.92 -1.04
C ASN A 68 -10.15 21.24 -0.36
N LEU A 69 -10.21 21.09 0.96
CA LEU A 69 -11.44 21.29 1.75
C LEU A 69 -11.74 22.78 1.99
N VAL A 70 -10.79 23.67 1.77
CA VAL A 70 -11.00 25.13 1.88
C VAL A 70 -11.73 25.64 0.64
N GLU A 71 -11.37 25.12 -0.53
CA GLU A 71 -11.97 25.52 -1.82
C GLU A 71 -13.33 24.84 -2.08
N ASN A 72 -13.56 23.67 -1.48
CA ASN A 72 -14.77 22.89 -1.65
C ASN A 72 -15.74 23.04 -0.47
N ASN A 73 -16.43 24.18 -0.40
CA ASN A 73 -17.37 24.51 0.68
C ASN A 73 -18.62 23.60 0.77
N GLN A 74 -18.83 22.72 -0.21
CA GLN A 74 -19.90 21.72 -0.22
C GLN A 74 -19.56 20.49 0.63
N ILE A 75 -18.28 20.28 0.93
CA ILE A 75 -17.82 19.17 1.78
C ILE A 75 -17.89 19.61 3.23
N THR A 76 -18.63 18.86 4.05
CA THR A 76 -18.62 19.03 5.49
C THR A 76 -17.26 18.61 6.00
N LYS A 77 -16.54 19.45 6.75
CA LYS A 77 -15.26 19.07 7.36
C LYS A 77 -15.49 18.23 8.62
N TYR A 78 -14.65 17.21 8.82
CA TYR A 78 -14.61 16.44 10.06
C TYR A 78 -14.06 17.29 11.21
N SER A 79 -12.88 17.89 11.00
CA SER A 79 -12.30 18.90 11.89
C SER A 79 -12.23 20.27 11.22
N LYS A 80 -12.40 21.35 11.98
CA LYS A 80 -12.28 22.73 11.45
C LYS A 80 -10.92 23.03 10.85
N GLU A 81 -9.88 22.38 11.39
CA GLU A 81 -8.49 22.54 10.99
C GLU A 81 -8.13 21.70 9.76
N ASP A 82 -9.03 20.84 9.27
CA ASP A 82 -8.77 20.06 8.06
C ASP A 82 -8.80 20.97 6.83
N GLU A 83 -7.63 21.23 6.25
CA GLU A 83 -7.51 22.04 5.03
C GLU A 83 -7.53 21.18 3.77
N GLN A 84 -6.95 19.98 3.84
CA GLN A 84 -6.75 19.11 2.68
C GLN A 84 -6.76 17.64 3.09
N VAL A 85 -7.26 16.80 2.20
CA VAL A 85 -7.13 15.34 2.30
C VAL A 85 -6.52 14.79 1.02
N TYR A 86 -5.97 13.60 1.12
CA TYR A 86 -5.16 12.98 0.09
C TYR A 86 -5.52 11.51 -0.04
N GLY A 87 -5.22 10.94 -1.20
CA GLY A 87 -5.02 9.52 -1.32
C GLY A 87 -3.71 9.21 -2.02
N ASP A 88 -3.11 8.11 -1.58
CA ASP A 88 -1.84 7.59 -2.05
C ASP A 88 -1.95 6.07 -2.22
N ILE A 89 -1.78 5.61 -3.45
CA ILE A 89 -1.67 4.19 -3.78
C ILE A 89 -0.30 4.02 -4.41
N ASN A 90 0.58 3.30 -3.71
CA ASN A 90 1.95 3.04 -4.15
C ASN A 90 2.29 1.57 -3.98
N ILE A 91 1.98 0.76 -5.00
CA ILE A 91 2.41 -0.63 -5.11
C ILE A 91 3.64 -0.65 -6.03
N LEU A 92 4.77 -1.11 -5.47
CA LEU A 92 6.04 -1.26 -6.16
C LEU A 92 5.94 -2.27 -7.30
N ASP A 93 6.91 -2.23 -8.23
CA ASP A 93 7.02 -3.32 -9.20
C ASP A 93 7.63 -4.59 -8.57
N LEU A 94 7.50 -5.72 -9.27
CA LEU A 94 7.99 -7.02 -8.77
C LEU A 94 9.49 -7.01 -8.48
N ALA A 95 10.30 -6.31 -9.29
CA ALA A 95 11.74 -6.26 -9.08
C ALA A 95 12.11 -5.42 -7.84
N GLU A 96 11.44 -4.28 -7.65
CA GLU A 96 11.56 -3.44 -6.47
C GLU A 96 11.09 -4.17 -5.21
N MET A 97 9.94 -4.86 -5.26
CA MET A 97 9.40 -5.61 -4.12
C MET A 97 10.31 -6.77 -3.70
N THR A 98 10.90 -7.48 -4.66
CA THR A 98 11.75 -8.66 -4.40
C THR A 98 13.16 -8.30 -3.95
N ALA A 99 13.58 -7.05 -4.12
CA ALA A 99 14.83 -6.53 -3.63
C ALA A 99 14.76 -6.23 -2.12
N PHE A 100 15.87 -6.45 -1.42
CA PHE A 100 16.02 -5.98 -0.05
C PHE A 100 16.39 -4.48 -0.05
N ASP A 101 15.71 -3.69 0.78
CA ASP A 101 16.02 -2.27 0.98
C ASP A 101 16.94 -2.09 2.18
N GLU A 102 18.22 -1.83 1.91
CA GLU A 102 19.24 -1.60 2.93
C GLU A 102 18.90 -0.46 3.90
N LYS A 103 17.99 0.46 3.54
CA LYS A 103 17.54 1.52 4.46
C LYS A 103 16.82 0.97 5.68
N LEU A 104 16.25 -0.23 5.59
CA LEU A 104 15.62 -0.92 6.72
C LEU A 104 16.64 -1.33 7.80
N LEU A 105 17.95 -1.33 7.51
CA LEU A 105 18.99 -1.58 8.52
C LEU A 105 19.38 -0.33 9.32
N SER A 106 18.89 0.85 8.94
CA SER A 106 19.21 2.09 9.65
C SER A 106 18.64 2.10 11.07
N GLU A 107 19.30 2.82 11.98
CA GLU A 107 18.85 2.98 13.37
C GLU A 107 17.39 3.45 13.48
N TYR A 108 16.91 4.19 12.48
CA TYR A 108 15.51 4.60 12.38
C TYR A 108 14.53 3.42 12.51
N TRP A 109 14.84 2.29 11.88
CA TRP A 109 14.00 1.08 11.95
C TRP A 109 14.46 0.10 13.03
N THR A 110 15.78 -0.05 13.22
CA THR A 110 16.35 -1.18 13.96
C THR A 110 16.72 -0.88 15.40
N ARG A 111 16.63 0.37 15.87
CA ARG A 111 17.15 0.78 17.18
C ARG A 111 16.61 -0.02 18.37
N ASN A 112 15.38 -0.52 18.27
CA ASN A 112 14.71 -1.26 19.34
C ASN A 112 14.62 -2.77 19.06
N MET A 113 15.33 -3.27 18.04
CA MET A 113 15.26 -4.66 17.61
C MET A 113 16.35 -5.52 18.26
N GLU A 114 15.97 -6.72 18.66
CA GLU A 114 16.88 -7.77 19.10
C GLU A 114 17.57 -8.44 17.90
N ALA A 115 18.67 -9.15 18.16
CA ALA A 115 19.51 -9.71 17.08
C ALA A 115 18.76 -10.67 16.15
N GLU A 116 17.79 -11.42 16.66
CA GLU A 116 16.95 -12.33 15.87
C GLU A 116 16.04 -11.55 14.90
N GLU A 117 15.44 -10.46 15.39
CA GLU A 117 14.57 -9.58 14.58
C GLU A 117 15.35 -8.86 13.47
N LEU A 118 16.64 -8.56 13.69
CA LEU A 118 17.51 -7.97 12.65
C LEU A 118 17.78 -8.92 11.48
N GLU A 119 17.77 -10.24 11.71
CA GLU A 119 17.87 -11.20 10.61
C GLU A 119 16.58 -11.24 9.79
N ASP A 120 15.42 -11.17 10.46
CA ASP A 120 14.13 -11.04 9.78
C ASP A 120 14.04 -9.77 8.93
N VAL A 121 14.68 -8.68 9.35
CA VAL A 121 14.73 -7.44 8.55
C VAL A 121 15.34 -7.69 7.18
N LYS A 122 16.43 -8.45 7.10
CA LYS A 122 17.09 -8.78 5.81
C LYS A 122 16.21 -9.67 4.93
N ASN A 123 15.27 -10.38 5.52
CA ASN A 123 14.33 -11.27 4.85
C ASN A 123 12.99 -10.61 4.51
N PHE A 124 12.78 -9.36 4.94
CA PHE A 124 11.56 -8.63 4.62
C PHE A 124 11.58 -8.05 3.21
N ARG A 125 10.46 -8.19 2.50
CA ARG A 125 10.22 -7.69 1.14
C ARG A 125 8.94 -6.90 1.12
N TYR A 126 9.04 -5.58 0.95
CA TYR A 126 7.86 -4.71 1.00
C TYR A 126 7.32 -4.42 -0.40
N PHE A 127 6.00 -4.43 -0.54
CA PHE A 127 5.34 -4.07 -1.80
C PHE A 127 4.78 -2.65 -1.75
N ASN A 128 4.64 -2.06 -0.55
CA ASN A 128 4.11 -0.72 -0.37
C ASN A 128 4.96 0.09 0.62
N LYS A 129 5.22 1.33 0.23
CA LYS A 129 5.72 2.38 1.11
C LYS A 129 4.60 3.38 1.33
N HIS A 130 3.93 3.26 2.47
CA HIS A 130 2.80 4.10 2.85
C HIS A 130 3.26 5.54 3.16
N ASP A 131 4.25 5.68 4.05
CA ASP A 131 4.83 6.95 4.47
C ASP A 131 6.33 6.76 4.83
N GLU A 132 6.91 7.60 5.69
CA GLU A 132 8.28 7.35 6.18
C GLU A 132 8.34 6.29 7.29
N TYR A 133 7.20 5.99 7.92
CA TYR A 133 7.05 5.35 9.23
C TYR A 133 6.53 3.91 9.18
N LEU A 134 5.85 3.48 8.11
CA LEU A 134 5.24 2.17 7.95
C LEU A 134 5.59 1.54 6.60
N ARG A 135 5.93 0.24 6.62
CA ARG A 135 6.06 -0.59 5.41
C ARG A 135 5.23 -1.85 5.56
N LEU A 136 4.58 -2.25 4.48
CA LEU A 136 3.84 -3.51 4.36
C LEU A 136 4.53 -4.45 3.38
N GLY A 137 4.67 -5.71 3.76
CA GLY A 137 5.46 -6.66 3.03
C GLY A 137 5.27 -8.10 3.47
N PHE A 138 6.22 -8.92 3.06
CA PHE A 138 6.26 -10.36 3.29
C PHE A 138 7.61 -10.73 3.89
N LEU A 139 7.63 -11.74 4.74
CA LEU A 139 8.87 -12.37 5.21
C LEU A 139 9.25 -13.52 4.27
N VAL A 140 10.55 -13.70 4.05
CA VAL A 140 11.13 -14.83 3.32
C VAL A 140 11.80 -15.78 4.32
N GLU A 141 11.24 -16.97 4.47
CA GLU A 141 11.75 -18.01 5.37
C GLU A 141 11.91 -19.32 4.59
N ASP A 142 13.00 -20.06 4.82
CA ASP A 142 13.29 -21.34 4.15
C ASP A 142 13.14 -21.28 2.61
N ASP A 143 13.65 -20.20 2.00
CA ASP A 143 13.54 -19.92 0.55
C ASP A 143 12.09 -19.83 0.04
N ILE A 144 11.13 -19.42 0.89
CA ILE A 144 9.72 -19.23 0.57
C ILE A 144 9.25 -17.87 1.13
N MET A 145 8.67 -17.04 0.29
CA MET A 145 7.95 -15.85 0.71
C MET A 145 6.59 -16.25 1.30
N SER A 146 6.29 -15.74 2.49
CA SER A 146 4.98 -15.93 3.13
C SER A 146 3.85 -15.34 2.30
N ASP A 147 2.67 -15.97 2.33
CA ASP A 147 1.43 -15.41 1.80
C ASP A 147 0.75 -14.44 2.79
N GLU A 148 1.27 -14.37 4.02
CA GLU A 148 0.82 -13.47 5.08
C GLU A 148 1.50 -12.10 4.95
N ILE A 149 0.74 -11.03 5.24
CA ILE A 149 1.30 -9.68 5.29
C ILE A 149 1.89 -9.42 6.67
N TYR A 150 3.08 -8.83 6.67
CA TYR A 150 3.75 -8.27 7.83
C TYR A 150 3.95 -6.78 7.65
N TYR A 151 4.07 -6.08 8.77
CA TYR A 151 4.42 -4.68 8.80
C TYR A 151 5.56 -4.41 9.77
N ILE A 152 6.34 -3.39 9.43
CA ILE A 152 7.36 -2.78 10.29
C ILE A 152 7.01 -1.31 10.44
N GLN A 153 7.08 -0.83 11.68
CA GLN A 153 6.79 0.56 12.02
C GLN A 153 7.98 1.18 12.76
N GLU A 154 8.21 2.48 12.59
CA GLU A 154 9.24 3.18 13.36
C GLU A 154 9.04 2.98 14.87
N GLY A 155 10.11 2.63 15.57
CA GLY A 155 10.13 2.56 17.02
C GLY A 155 9.55 1.28 17.62
N THR A 156 9.06 0.34 16.81
CA THR A 156 8.57 -0.96 17.30
C THR A 156 9.70 -1.97 17.48
N THR A 157 9.45 -2.99 18.30
CA THR A 157 10.33 -4.17 18.45
C THR A 157 9.92 -5.20 17.40
N GLY A 158 10.62 -5.21 16.26
CA GLY A 158 10.44 -6.21 15.22
C GLY A 158 9.24 -6.01 14.29
N PHE A 159 8.86 -7.12 13.65
CA PHE A 159 7.74 -7.24 12.72
C PHE A 159 6.46 -7.67 13.44
N ALA A 160 5.33 -7.19 12.95
CA ALA A 160 4.03 -7.70 13.35
C ALA A 160 3.25 -8.20 12.13
N LYS A 161 2.53 -9.29 12.33
CA LYS A 161 1.62 -9.82 11.31
C LYS A 161 0.42 -8.89 11.19
N ALA A 162 0.09 -8.49 9.97
CA ALA A 162 -1.13 -7.75 9.68
C ALA A 162 -2.37 -8.66 9.85
N PRO A 163 -3.49 -8.14 10.38
CA PRO A 163 -4.71 -8.92 10.58
C PRO A 163 -5.52 -9.12 9.29
N PHE A 164 -4.89 -8.96 8.12
CA PHE A 164 -5.50 -9.01 6.80
C PHE A 164 -4.55 -9.62 5.78
N SER A 165 -5.13 -10.22 4.74
CA SER A 165 -4.45 -10.79 3.59
C SER A 165 -4.13 -9.75 2.51
N PHE A 166 -3.31 -10.15 1.52
CA PHE A 166 -3.03 -9.32 0.36
C PHE A 166 -4.26 -9.01 -0.49
N GLU A 167 -5.21 -9.93 -0.60
CA GLU A 167 -6.48 -9.66 -1.30
C GLU A 167 -7.32 -8.62 -0.56
N GLU A 168 -7.41 -8.73 0.77
CA GLU A 168 -8.13 -7.76 1.61
C GLU A 168 -7.50 -6.38 1.54
N TYR A 169 -6.17 -6.29 1.47
CA TYR A 169 -5.46 -5.04 1.20
C TYR A 169 -5.87 -4.44 -0.15
N LEU A 170 -5.88 -5.23 -1.22
CA LEU A 170 -6.26 -4.78 -2.56
C LEU A 170 -7.72 -4.31 -2.62
N ASP A 171 -8.65 -5.05 -2.02
CA ASP A 171 -10.05 -4.66 -1.97
C ASP A 171 -10.24 -3.37 -1.15
N THR A 172 -9.43 -3.18 -0.10
CA THR A 172 -9.46 -1.97 0.72
C THR A 172 -8.97 -0.73 -0.02
N ILE A 173 -7.97 -0.87 -0.91
CA ILE A 173 -7.56 0.23 -1.82
C ILE A 173 -8.77 0.75 -2.60
N PHE A 174 -9.58 -0.15 -3.18
CA PHE A 174 -10.74 0.25 -3.98
C PHE A 174 -11.88 0.79 -3.13
N LYS A 175 -12.09 0.24 -1.93
CA LYS A 175 -13.09 0.70 -0.98
C LYS A 175 -12.82 2.12 -0.51
N PHE A 176 -11.58 2.43 -0.15
CA PHE A 176 -11.21 3.76 0.37
C PHE A 176 -10.54 4.64 -0.67
N LYS A 177 -10.57 4.26 -1.95
CA LYS A 177 -9.96 5.02 -3.06
C LYS A 177 -8.49 5.40 -2.80
N GLY A 178 -7.78 4.60 -2.01
CA GLY A 178 -6.42 4.88 -1.56
C GLY A 178 -6.29 6.07 -0.59
N PHE A 179 -7.33 6.44 0.16
CA PHE A 179 -7.28 7.54 1.12
C PHE A 179 -6.08 7.39 2.07
N LEU A 180 -5.28 8.45 2.20
CA LEU A 180 -4.03 8.40 2.96
C LEU A 180 -4.30 8.01 4.42
N GLY A 181 -3.60 7.00 4.90
CA GLY A 181 -3.76 6.40 6.23
C GLY A 181 -4.67 5.17 6.27
N PHE A 182 -5.24 4.70 5.15
CA PHE A 182 -6.15 3.55 5.18
C PHE A 182 -5.47 2.28 5.73
N GLU A 183 -4.18 2.10 5.48
CA GLU A 183 -3.37 0.99 5.98
C GLU A 183 -3.29 1.00 7.51
N TYR A 184 -3.05 2.17 8.11
CA TYR A 184 -3.14 2.31 9.57
C TYR A 184 -4.55 2.03 10.07
N ASN A 185 -5.59 2.44 9.34
CA ASN A 185 -6.97 2.18 9.75
C ASN A 185 -7.33 0.68 9.62
N MET A 186 -6.68 -0.07 8.72
CA MET A 186 -6.81 -1.53 8.67
C MET A 186 -6.14 -2.20 9.89
N LEU A 187 -5.00 -1.66 10.34
CA LEU A 187 -4.29 -2.15 11.54
C LEU A 187 -4.97 -1.73 12.85
N TYR A 188 -5.54 -0.53 12.86
CA TYR A 188 -6.07 0.17 14.03
C TYR A 188 -7.45 0.80 13.72
N PRO A 189 -8.51 -0.02 13.56
CA PRO A 189 -9.80 0.45 13.07
C PRO A 189 -10.57 1.32 14.06
N GLU A 190 -10.26 1.24 15.36
CA GLU A 190 -10.95 1.97 16.43
C GLU A 190 -10.40 3.40 16.64
N THR A 191 -9.67 3.95 15.67
CA THR A 191 -9.02 5.26 15.78
C THR A 191 -9.88 6.38 15.19
N GLU A 192 -9.75 7.59 15.73
CA GLU A 192 -10.38 8.81 15.17
C GLU A 192 -9.96 9.04 13.71
N SER A 193 -8.75 8.60 13.33
CA SER A 193 -8.27 8.59 11.94
C SER A 193 -9.19 7.80 11.00
N ASN A 194 -9.70 6.65 11.45
CA ASN A 194 -10.65 5.86 10.67
C ASN A 194 -11.98 6.59 10.54
N GLU A 195 -12.54 7.14 11.62
CA GLU A 195 -13.78 7.92 11.58
C GLU A 195 -13.67 9.11 10.61
N ARG A 196 -12.55 9.83 10.66
CA ARG A 196 -12.21 10.93 9.74
C ARG A 196 -12.14 10.46 8.29
N MET A 197 -11.49 9.33 8.02
CA MET A 197 -11.43 8.75 6.66
C MET A 197 -12.83 8.37 6.16
N GLN A 198 -13.63 7.63 6.95
CA GLN A 198 -15.00 7.25 6.55
C GLN A 198 -15.85 8.48 6.22
N HIS A 199 -15.75 9.52 7.06
CA HIS A 199 -16.44 10.79 6.84
C HIS A 199 -16.09 11.40 5.47
N TYR A 200 -14.80 11.52 5.15
CA TYR A 200 -14.39 12.12 3.87
C TYR A 200 -14.67 11.24 2.66
N ILE A 201 -14.60 9.92 2.81
CA ILE A 201 -15.02 8.99 1.75
C ILE A 201 -16.49 9.24 1.39
N LYS A 202 -17.34 9.36 2.40
CA LYS A 202 -18.77 9.67 2.21
C LYS A 202 -18.99 11.04 1.59
N GLU A 203 -18.38 12.09 2.12
CA GLU A 203 -18.61 13.46 1.63
C GLU A 203 -18.06 13.68 0.21
N ILE A 204 -16.94 13.05 -0.14
CA ILE A 204 -16.30 13.24 -1.45
C ILE A 204 -16.90 12.29 -2.50
N PHE A 205 -17.13 11.02 -2.15
CA PHE A 205 -17.49 9.97 -3.10
C PHE A 205 -18.93 9.47 -2.98
N GLY A 206 -19.67 9.88 -1.94
CA GLY A 206 -21.10 9.54 -1.76
C GLY A 206 -21.36 8.11 -1.29
N GLU A 207 -20.36 7.43 -0.74
CA GLU A 207 -20.41 6.05 -0.24
C GLU A 207 -20.81 5.94 1.24
#